data_AF-A0A8D8C3G8-F1
#
_entry.id   AF-A0A8D8C3G8-F1
#
_cell.length_a   1.000
_cell.length_b   1.000
_cell.length_c   1.000
_cell.angle_alpha   90.00
_cell.angle_beta   90.00
_cell.angle_gamma   90.00
#
_symmetry.space_group_name_H-M   'P 1'
#
loop_
_entity.id
_entity.type
_entity.pdbx_description
1 polymer ?
#
loop_
_entity_poly.entity_id
_entity_poly.type
_entity_poly.pdbx_seq_one_letter_code
_entity_poly.pdbx_strand_id
1 'polypeptide(L)'
;MGMTSAISLAEPKTEDHTKTVELQKALEPYNVFEDESKLNHRMEILSKLNTLVKQWVRNVSISKNMPEVLAEKLGGKIYTFGSYRVGGNHKGANIDALC
;
A
#
# COMPACT_ATOMS: atom_id res chain seq x y z
N MET A 1 18.65 -3.77 -6.19
CA MET A 1 20.06 -4.24 -6.30
C MET A 1 20.02 -5.71 -6.69
N GLY A 2 20.77 -6.08 -7.72
CA GLY A 2 20.72 -7.42 -8.33
C GLY A 2 21.98 -8.24 -8.06
N MET A 3 22.08 -9.43 -8.66
CA MET A 3 23.22 -10.33 -8.49
C MET A 3 24.49 -9.89 -9.24
N THR A 4 24.35 -9.01 -10.23
CA THR A 4 25.49 -8.46 -11.00
C THR A 4 25.70 -6.98 -10.68
N SER A 5 26.91 -6.49 -10.93
CA SER A 5 27.26 -5.08 -10.80
C SER A 5 26.37 -4.17 -11.66
N ALA A 6 26.24 -2.91 -11.24
CA ALA A 6 25.51 -1.90 -11.99
C ALA A 6 26.17 -1.65 -13.35
N ILE A 7 25.35 -1.42 -14.38
CA ILE A 7 25.82 -1.08 -15.74
C ILE A 7 26.45 0.32 -15.76
N SER A 8 25.89 1.26 -14.99
CA SER A 8 26.39 2.62 -14.85
C SER A 8 26.10 3.14 -13.45
N LEU A 9 27.03 3.93 -12.93
CA LEU A 9 26.86 4.71 -11.69
C LEU A 9 26.81 6.21 -11.99
N ALA A 10 26.68 6.61 -13.26
CA ALA A 10 26.57 8.02 -13.63
C ALA A 10 25.26 8.61 -13.09
N GLU A 11 25.37 9.79 -12.49
CA GLU A 11 24.21 10.54 -12.00
C GLU A 11 23.47 11.25 -13.15
N PRO A 12 22.18 11.59 -12.97
CA PRO A 12 21.42 12.37 -13.95
C PRO A 12 22.08 13.73 -14.24
N LYS A 13 22.03 14.16 -15.49
CA LYS A 13 22.40 15.53 -15.88
C LYS A 13 21.25 16.49 -15.61
N THR A 14 21.54 17.79 -15.63
CA THR A 14 20.51 18.84 -15.53
C THR A 14 19.38 18.67 -16.56
N GLU A 15 19.71 18.27 -17.80
CA GLU A 15 18.73 18.01 -18.86
C GLU A 15 17.80 16.82 -18.54
N ASP A 16 18.29 15.80 -17.84
CA ASP A 16 17.50 14.62 -17.47
C ASP A 16 16.43 14.99 -16.43
N HIS A 17 16.75 15.92 -15.52
CA HIS A 17 15.77 16.48 -14.59
C HIS A 17 14.66 17.24 -15.31
N THR A 18 15.00 18.08 -16.30
CA THR A 18 14.00 18.78 -17.12
C THR A 18 13.08 17.78 -17.83
N LYS A 19 13.64 16.75 -18.47
CA LYS A 19 12.87 15.70 -19.14
C LYS A 19 11.98 14.90 -18.19
N THR A 20 12.42 14.69 -16.95
CA THR A 20 11.61 14.02 -15.91
C THR A 20 10.35 14.83 -15.58
N VAL A 21 10.48 16.15 -15.46
CA VAL A 21 9.34 17.05 -15.21
C VAL A 21 8.40 17.09 -16.41
N GLU A 22 8.93 17.13 -17.64
CA GLU A 22 8.13 17.07 -18.86
C GLU A 22 7.34 15.76 -18.97
N LEU A 23 7.98 14.63 -18.65
CA LEU A 23 7.32 13.33 -18.60
C LEU A 23 6.19 13.31 -17.58
N GLN A 24 6.42 13.82 -16.36
CA GLN A 24 5.39 13.88 -15.33
C GLN A 24 4.16 14.67 -15.81
N LYS A 25 4.37 15.84 -16.42
CA LYS A 25 3.29 16.67 -16.99
C LYS A 25 2.55 15.98 -18.12
N ALA A 26 3.28 15.31 -19.01
CA ALA A 26 2.68 14.58 -20.13
C ALA A 26 1.78 13.43 -19.68
N LEU A 27 2.02 12.88 -18.48
CA LEU A 27 1.25 11.78 -17.90
C LEU A 27 -0.04 12.22 -17.17
N GLU A 28 -0.15 13.48 -16.76
CA GLU A 28 -1.31 14.01 -16.00
C GLU A 28 -2.66 13.73 -16.68
N PRO A 29 -2.85 13.92 -18.00
CA PRO A 29 -4.13 13.70 -18.66
C PRO A 29 -4.61 12.24 -18.64
N TYR A 30 -3.70 11.30 -18.37
CA TYR A 30 -3.98 9.86 -18.40
C TYR A 30 -4.42 9.29 -17.04
N ASN A 31 -4.61 10.14 -16.02
CA ASN A 31 -5.08 9.74 -14.68
C ASN A 31 -4.21 8.66 -14.01
N VAL A 32 -2.90 8.65 -14.31
CA VAL A 32 -1.96 7.68 -13.74
C VAL A 32 -1.60 7.99 -12.28
N PHE A 33 -1.85 9.21 -11.82
CA PHE A 33 -1.64 9.64 -10.44
C PHE A 33 -2.98 9.72 -9.69
N GLU A 34 -3.02 9.19 -8.47
CA GLU A 34 -4.19 9.29 -7.61
C GLU A 34 -4.22 10.61 -6.82
N ASP A 35 -5.42 11.12 -6.55
CA ASP A 35 -5.59 12.35 -5.78
C ASP A 35 -5.31 12.11 -4.29
N GLU A 36 -4.68 13.06 -3.61
CA GLU A 36 -4.35 12.95 -2.18
C GLU A 36 -5.57 12.63 -1.30
N SER A 37 -6.72 13.24 -1.60
CA SER A 37 -7.98 12.97 -0.90
C SER A 37 -8.44 11.51 -1.04
N LYS A 38 -8.24 10.90 -2.20
CA LYS A 38 -8.57 9.49 -2.46
C LYS A 38 -7.58 8.56 -1.77
N LEU A 39 -6.29 8.89 -1.78
CA LEU A 39 -5.27 8.16 -1.01
C LEU A 39 -5.61 8.17 0.50
N ASN A 40 -5.96 9.34 1.05
CA ASN A 40 -6.39 9.47 2.45
C ASN A 40 -7.62 8.63 2.75
N HIS A 41 -8.62 8.64 1.87
CA HIS A 41 -9.81 7.81 2.03
C HIS A 41 -9.48 6.30 2.03
N ARG A 42 -8.59 5.85 1.14
CA ARG A 42 -8.15 4.44 1.10
C ARG A 42 -7.43 4.04 2.40
N MET A 43 -6.59 4.91 2.95
CA MET A 43 -5.93 4.67 4.24
C MET A 43 -6.94 4.53 5.39
N GLU A 44 -7.98 5.35 5.40
CA GLU A 44 -9.07 5.26 6.38
C GLU A 44 -9.79 3.91 6.29
N ILE A 45 -10.12 3.45 5.08
CA ILE A 45 -10.77 2.15 4.85
C ILE A 45 -9.86 1.00 5.30
N LEU A 46 -8.56 1.05 5.01
CA LEU A 46 -7.60 0.04 5.48
C LEU A 46 -7.51 -0.02 7.01
N SER A 47 -7.55 1.13 7.68
CA SER A 47 -7.58 1.18 9.15
C SER A 47 -8.83 0.50 9.72
N LYS A 48 -10.00 0.75 9.11
CA LYS A 48 -11.27 0.10 9.48
C LYS A 48 -11.20 -1.42 9.24
N LEU A 49 -10.72 -1.85 8.07
CA LEU A 49 -10.56 -3.28 7.76
C LEU A 49 -9.63 -3.98 8.74
N ASN A 50 -8.50 -3.36 9.10
CA ASN A 50 -7.57 -3.92 10.07
C ASN A 50 -8.22 -4.08 11.46
N THR A 51 -9.06 -3.13 11.85
CA THR A 51 -9.84 -3.21 13.11
C THR A 51 -10.83 -4.37 13.06
N LEU A 52 -11.55 -4.54 11.95
CA LEU A 52 -12.50 -5.65 11.76
C LEU A 52 -11.79 -7.01 11.81
N VAL A 53 -10.63 -7.15 11.19
CA VAL A 53 -9.84 -8.40 11.23
C VAL A 53 -9.45 -8.75 12.66
N LYS A 54 -8.98 -7.78 13.45
CA LYS A 54 -8.64 -8.01 14.86
C LYS A 54 -9.86 -8.44 15.69
N GLN A 55 -10.99 -7.78 15.49
CA GLN A 55 -12.25 -8.15 16.15
C GLN A 55 -12.69 -9.56 15.76
N TRP A 56 -12.58 -9.91 14.48
CA TRP A 56 -12.91 -11.25 14.00
C TRP A 56 -12.00 -12.32 14.62
N VAL A 57 -10.68 -12.11 14.62
CA VAL A 57 -9.71 -13.03 15.26
C VAL A 57 -10.04 -13.24 16.73
N ARG A 58 -10.29 -12.16 17.48
CA ARG A 58 -10.71 -12.20 18.89
C ARG A 58 -11.98 -13.03 19.07
N ASN A 59 -13.03 -12.73 18.30
CA ASN A 59 -14.34 -13.36 18.43
C ASN A 59 -14.29 -14.87 18.10
N VAL A 60 -13.55 -15.24 17.06
CA VAL A 60 -13.32 -16.66 16.71
C VAL A 60 -12.52 -17.39 17.79
N SER A 61 -11.59 -16.71 18.45
CA SER A 61 -10.79 -17.32 19.51
C SER A 61 -11.62 -17.59 20.77
N ILE A 62 -12.48 -16.65 21.15
CA ILE A 62 -13.43 -16.83 22.26
C ILE A 62 -14.42 -17.95 21.94
N SER A 63 -14.95 -18.03 20.71
CA SER A 63 -15.87 -19.12 20.33
C SER A 63 -15.21 -20.51 20.33
N LYS A 64 -13.87 -20.56 20.31
CA LYS A 64 -13.06 -21.77 20.49
C LYS A 64 -12.60 -21.99 21.95
N ASN A 65 -13.29 -21.39 22.91
CA ASN A 65 -13.03 -21.50 24.35
C ASN A 65 -11.68 -20.95 24.82
N MET A 66 -11.07 -20.04 24.06
CA MET A 66 -9.89 -19.32 24.54
C MET A 66 -10.29 -18.29 25.60
N PRO A 67 -9.57 -18.18 26.73
CA PRO A 67 -9.78 -17.11 27.71
C PRO A 67 -9.67 -15.73 27.07
N GLU A 68 -10.57 -14.81 27.43
CA GLU A 68 -10.65 -13.47 26.85
C GLU A 68 -9.33 -12.70 26.92
N VAL A 69 -8.63 -12.78 28.06
CA VAL A 69 -7.32 -12.14 28.27
C VAL A 69 -6.25 -12.64 27.28
N LEU A 70 -6.36 -13.88 26.80
CA LEU A 70 -5.47 -14.43 25.77
C LEU A 70 -5.95 -14.06 24.36
N ALA A 71 -7.27 -14.09 24.12
CA ALA A 71 -7.86 -13.70 22.83
C ALA A 71 -7.55 -12.23 22.46
N GLU A 72 -7.55 -11.31 23.43
CA GLU A 72 -7.18 -9.90 23.23
C GLU A 72 -5.72 -9.72 22.78
N LYS A 73 -4.84 -10.67 23.11
CA LYS A 73 -3.40 -10.60 22.79
C LYS A 73 -3.04 -11.17 21.42
N LEU A 74 -3.94 -11.91 20.77
CA LEU A 74 -3.65 -12.54 19.46
C LEU A 74 -3.47 -11.51 18.34
N GLY A 75 -4.21 -10.39 18.42
CA GLY A 75 -4.14 -9.33 17.42
C GLY A 75 -4.77 -9.73 16.09
N GLY A 76 -3.96 -9.82 15.04
CA GLY A 76 -4.40 -9.86 13.65
C GLY A 76 -4.03 -8.58 12.90
N LYS A 77 -3.72 -8.71 11.60
CA LYS A 77 -3.24 -7.60 10.80
C LYS A 77 -3.51 -7.84 9.32
N ILE A 78 -3.87 -6.78 8.60
CA ILE A 78 -3.86 -6.81 7.14
C ILE A 78 -2.54 -6.27 6.58
N TYR A 79 -2.10 -6.85 5.48
CA TYR A 79 -0.94 -6.40 4.72
C TYR A 79 -1.37 -6.10 3.28
N THR A 80 -1.13 -4.87 2.83
CA THR A 80 -1.31 -4.53 1.42
C THR A 80 -0.13 -5.03 0.59
N PHE A 81 -0.44 -5.49 -0.61
CA PHE A 81 0.52 -5.87 -1.65
C PHE A 81 0.06 -5.31 -3.00
N GLY A 82 0.74 -5.68 -4.09
CA GLY A 82 0.37 -5.23 -5.43
C GLY A 82 0.62 -3.73 -5.67
N SER A 83 -0.06 -3.19 -6.69
CA SER A 83 0.14 -1.83 -7.21
C SER A 83 -0.04 -0.74 -6.14
N TYR A 84 -1.04 -0.89 -5.28
CA TYR A 84 -1.29 0.03 -4.16
C TYR A 84 -0.11 0.09 -3.18
N ARG A 85 0.51 -1.06 -2.88
CA ARG A 85 1.61 -1.10 -1.91
C ARG A 85 2.89 -0.44 -2.44
N VAL A 86 3.13 -0.55 -3.75
CA VAL A 86 4.33 0.01 -4.40
C VAL A 86 4.16 1.48 -4.78
N GLY A 87 2.98 2.06 -4.60
CA GLY A 87 2.69 3.47 -4.93
C GLY A 87 2.55 3.75 -6.43
N GLY A 88 2.40 2.70 -7.25
CA GLY A 88 2.17 2.78 -8.69
C GLY A 88 0.70 2.59 -9.07
N ASN A 89 -0.22 2.78 -8.13
CA ASN A 89 -1.65 2.64 -8.37
C ASN A 89 -2.21 3.88 -9.09
N HIS A 90 -2.97 3.62 -10.15
CA HIS A 90 -3.71 4.66 -10.87
C HIS A 90 -5.10 4.88 -10.27
N LYS A 91 -5.78 5.96 -10.69
CA LYS A 91 -7.17 6.22 -10.29
C LYS A 91 -8.05 5.01 -10.63
N GLY A 92 -8.84 4.57 -9.66
CA GLY A 92 -9.76 3.44 -9.83
C GLY A 92 -9.15 2.04 -9.65
N ALA A 93 -7.83 1.92 -9.41
CA ALA A 93 -7.23 0.62 -9.10
C ALA A 93 -7.81 0.04 -7.79
N ASN A 94 -7.88 -1.29 -7.69
CA ASN A 94 -8.27 -2.01 -6.48
C ASN A 94 -7.15 -1.97 -5.41
N ILE A 95 -7.44 -2.49 -4.21
CA ILE A 95 -6.43 -2.69 -3.16
C ILE A 95 -6.35 -4.18 -2.87
N ASP A 96 -5.17 -4.74 -3.07
CA ASP A 96 -4.88 -6.12 -2.71
C ASP A 96 -4.41 -6.18 -1.24
N ALA A 97 -5.09 -7.00 -0.43
CA ALA A 97 -4.78 -7.16 0.98
C ALA A 97 -4.85 -8.63 1.43
N LEU A 98 -3.92 -9.02 2.29
CA LEU A 98 -3.83 -10.34 2.93
C LEU A 98 -4.07 -10.19 4.43
N CYS A 99 -4.87 -11.07 5.04
CA CYS A 99 -5.07 -11.16 6.49
C CYS A 99 -4.62 -12.52 7.04
#